data_AF-A0A1W9J5Q5-F1
#
_entry.id   AF-A0A1W9J5Q5-F1
#
_cell.length_a   1.000
_cell.length_b   1.000
_cell.length_c   1.000
_cell.angle_alpha   90.00
_cell.angle_beta   90.00
_cell.angle_gamma   90.00
#
_symmetry.space_group_name_H-M   'P 1'
#
loop_
_entity.id
_entity.type
_entity.pdbx_description
1 polymer ?
#
loop_
_entity_poly.entity_id
_entity_poly.type
_entity_poly.pdbx_seq_one_letter_code
_entity_poly.pdbx_strand_id
1 'polypeptide(L)'
;MPTPIPMLQAAPIFTKNDYRDVLRREMDAGKIPLSLGRDCPVKCEFCYELDHSYRETLDPPKTSDEDWKYILDYISKKPTDPKQFWCLGGNEFMEWTDLFLHPKAMEWVEDFLKYTDKSIQFFTVGFVHVPKIHQLVAQYPGRINFELSVITLSEYRQRLMPHAPSVKHLMKVLDGPAVSSANFYAFDANTMSKDAMEISKINQKCVLWMGTLTPVRGLKEETASLMRQGRKHLAEEALRIYDAALPNLQTIHTEAYITAFLSRKRIISLFDSLELDKKDTLVTGWSVSKILSMYRKNKARVLYVPNAMLSGDSDCTVLLTFDDIARRLTTEKVIHVPKCIMQSGRGPFTDITGVTLDQFTEKTGVRVKVLHKVDTRFANEQLYRNGSLQNYVENYIRNPLVQSYEALQRPA
;
A
#
# COMPACT_ATOMS: atom_id res chain seq x y z
N MET A 1 -31.95 15.89 -10.52
CA MET A 1 -30.66 15.78 -9.81
C MET A 1 -30.84 14.72 -8.74
N PRO A 2 -30.06 13.63 -8.69
CA PRO A 2 -30.16 12.71 -7.56
C PRO A 2 -29.72 13.47 -6.32
N THR A 3 -30.57 13.49 -5.30
CA THR A 3 -30.28 14.08 -3.99
C THR A 3 -28.96 13.49 -3.48
N PRO A 4 -27.98 14.29 -3.06
CA PRO A 4 -26.74 13.76 -2.50
C PRO A 4 -27.11 12.84 -1.33
N ILE A 5 -26.78 11.55 -1.45
CA ILE A 5 -26.87 10.65 -0.31
C ILE A 5 -25.87 11.21 0.72
N PRO A 6 -26.31 11.56 1.94
CA PRO A 6 -25.38 12.02 2.98
C PRO A 6 -24.27 10.99 3.13
N MET A 7 -23.04 11.37 3.47
CA MET A 7 -21.98 10.38 3.67
C MET A 7 -22.39 9.36 4.75
N LEU A 8 -22.06 8.08 4.55
CA LEU A 8 -22.12 7.08 5.63
C LEU A 8 -21.17 7.52 6.75
N GLN A 9 -21.71 7.76 7.95
CA GLN A 9 -20.89 8.11 9.11
C GLN A 9 -20.46 6.82 9.80
N ALA A 10 -19.16 6.57 9.80
CA ALA A 10 -18.58 5.50 10.59
C ALA A 10 -18.87 5.74 12.08
N ALA A 11 -19.12 4.67 12.82
CA ALA A 11 -19.24 4.78 14.27
C ALA A 11 -17.89 5.21 14.85
N PRO A 12 -17.86 6.18 15.80
CA PRO A 12 -16.64 6.53 16.48
C PRO A 12 -16.02 5.31 17.18
N ILE A 13 -14.74 5.10 16.94
CA ILE A 13 -13.94 4.02 17.49
C ILE A 13 -13.42 4.39 18.89
N PHE A 14 -13.17 5.67 19.13
CA PHE A 14 -12.63 6.18 20.39
C PHE A 14 -13.73 6.83 21.23
N THR A 15 -14.33 6.05 22.13
CA THR A 15 -15.31 6.56 23.10
C THR A 15 -14.65 7.18 24.34
N LYS A 16 -13.38 6.82 24.59
CA LYS A 16 -12.49 7.41 25.59
C LYS A 16 -11.20 7.82 24.87
N ASN A 17 -10.71 9.05 25.10
CA ASN A 17 -9.47 9.57 24.51
C ASN A 17 -8.20 8.97 25.17
N ASP A 18 -8.17 7.66 25.42
CA ASP A 18 -6.98 6.97 25.92
C ASP A 18 -6.19 6.35 24.76
N TYR A 19 -5.09 6.98 24.39
CA TYR A 19 -4.22 6.48 23.32
C TYR A 19 -3.50 5.15 23.69
N ARG A 20 -3.60 4.64 24.94
CA ARG A 20 -3.11 3.30 25.27
C ARG A 20 -3.95 2.19 24.63
N ASP A 21 -5.25 2.40 24.44
CA ASP A 21 -6.10 1.45 23.70
C ASP A 21 -5.65 1.32 22.25
N VAL A 22 -5.24 2.45 21.67
CA VAL A 22 -4.62 2.52 20.35
C VAL A 22 -3.33 1.70 20.30
N LEU A 23 -2.38 1.93 21.21
CA LEU A 23 -1.11 1.20 21.21
C LEU A 23 -1.34 -0.31 21.30
N ARG A 24 -2.27 -0.76 22.15
CA ARG A 24 -2.61 -2.19 22.28
C ARG A 24 -3.08 -2.79 20.96
N ARG A 25 -4.00 -2.12 20.26
CA ARG A 25 -4.52 -2.59 18.97
C ARG A 25 -3.43 -2.70 17.90
N GLU A 26 -2.54 -1.71 17.85
CA GLU A 26 -1.42 -1.74 16.91
C GLU A 26 -0.44 -2.88 17.22
N MET A 27 -0.15 -3.12 18.51
CA MET A 27 0.68 -4.25 18.92
C MET A 27 0.00 -5.60 18.67
N ASP A 28 -1.31 -5.71 18.86
CA ASP A 28 -2.07 -6.91 18.51
C ASP A 28 -2.06 -7.17 16.99
N ALA A 29 -1.91 -6.13 16.18
CA ALA A 29 -1.70 -6.21 14.74
C ALA A 29 -0.23 -6.50 14.33
N GLY A 30 0.67 -6.75 15.29
CA GLY A 30 2.07 -7.08 15.04
C GLY A 30 2.96 -5.87 14.72
N LYS A 31 2.62 -4.69 15.25
CA LYS A 31 3.40 -3.46 15.04
C LYS A 31 4.11 -3.01 16.32
N ILE A 32 5.11 -2.16 16.17
CA ILE A 32 5.82 -1.45 17.23
C ILE A 32 5.43 0.03 17.08
N PRO A 33 4.36 0.49 17.77
CA PRO A 33 3.77 1.80 17.53
C PRO A 33 4.61 2.92 18.16
N LEU A 34 5.56 3.46 17.39
CA LEU A 34 6.31 4.67 17.73
C LEU A 34 5.73 5.89 17.03
N SER A 35 5.95 7.05 17.62
CA SER A 35 5.40 8.34 17.19
C SER A 35 6.46 9.45 17.29
N LEU A 36 6.57 10.24 16.23
CA LEU A 36 7.29 11.53 16.23
C LEU A 36 6.44 12.69 16.76
N GLY A 37 5.16 12.45 17.04
CA GLY A 37 4.12 13.46 17.14
C GLY A 37 3.35 13.59 15.81
N ARG A 38 2.68 14.73 15.61
CA ARG A 38 1.66 14.91 14.56
C ARG A 38 2.20 14.88 13.13
N ASP A 39 3.37 15.47 12.88
CA ASP A 39 3.85 15.76 11.52
C ASP A 39 5.16 15.04 11.22
N CYS A 40 5.29 14.44 10.04
CA CYS A 40 6.59 13.98 9.55
C CYS A 40 7.50 15.17 9.12
N PRO A 41 8.71 15.33 9.68
CA PRO A 41 9.62 16.41 9.29
C PRO A 41 10.19 16.30 7.87
N VAL A 42 10.07 15.14 7.21
CA VAL A 42 10.58 14.93 5.84
C VAL A 42 9.78 15.74 4.82
N LYS A 43 8.48 15.98 5.10
CA LYS A 43 7.54 16.74 4.26
C LYS A 43 7.50 16.26 2.81
N CYS A 44 7.41 14.94 2.62
CA CYS A 44 7.30 14.34 1.30
C CYS A 44 6.02 14.82 0.59
N GLU A 45 6.15 15.38 -0.61
CA GLU A 45 5.04 15.96 -1.39
C GLU A 45 4.02 14.91 -1.89
N PHE A 46 4.39 13.63 -1.85
CA PHE A 46 3.59 12.49 -2.28
C PHE A 46 3.09 11.62 -1.11
N CYS A 47 3.31 12.05 0.14
CA CYS A 47 2.96 11.26 1.32
C CYS A 47 1.44 11.13 1.48
N TYR A 48 0.97 9.94 1.85
CA TYR A 48 -0.43 9.68 2.16
C TYR A 48 -0.87 10.27 3.52
N GLU A 49 0.06 10.78 4.32
CA GLU A 49 -0.23 11.57 5.55
C GLU A 49 -1.02 12.85 5.26
N LEU A 50 -1.04 13.32 4.00
CA LEU A 50 -1.68 14.57 3.61
C LEU A 50 -3.21 14.57 3.72
N ASP A 51 -3.86 13.40 3.76
CA ASP A 51 -5.31 13.31 3.98
C ASP A 51 -5.66 12.12 4.87
N HIS A 52 -6.08 12.42 6.10
CA HIS A 52 -6.68 11.45 7.03
C HIS A 52 -8.18 11.71 7.27
N SER A 53 -8.80 12.62 6.50
CA SER A 53 -10.19 13.07 6.73
C SER A 53 -11.24 11.97 6.63
N TYR A 54 -10.90 10.85 5.99
CA TYR A 54 -11.78 9.72 5.74
C TYR A 54 -11.81 8.69 6.87
N ARG A 55 -11.01 8.89 7.92
CA ARG A 55 -10.99 8.02 9.08
C ARG A 55 -10.81 8.83 10.35
N GLU A 56 -11.41 8.34 11.43
CA GLU A 56 -11.13 8.89 12.75
C GLU A 56 -9.69 8.59 13.18
N THR A 57 -8.99 9.61 13.65
CA THR A 57 -7.62 9.55 14.19
C THR A 57 -7.54 10.33 15.51
N LEU A 58 -6.71 9.89 16.44
CA LEU A 58 -6.33 10.64 17.65
C LEU A 58 -4.91 11.19 17.47
N ASP A 59 -4.64 12.44 17.80
CA ASP A 59 -3.28 12.99 17.72
C ASP A 59 -2.37 12.30 18.75
N PRO A 60 -1.39 11.48 18.34
CA PRO A 60 -0.55 10.77 19.30
C PRO A 60 0.52 11.73 19.85
N PRO A 61 0.84 11.67 21.15
CA PRO A 61 2.03 12.34 21.65
C PRO A 61 3.27 11.72 21.01
N LYS A 62 4.37 12.46 21.01
CA LYS A 62 5.68 11.90 20.72
C LYS A 62 5.99 10.80 21.74
N THR A 63 6.48 9.65 21.28
CA THR A 63 6.75 8.51 22.17
C THR A 63 7.76 8.88 23.25
N SER A 64 7.43 8.57 24.50
CA SER A 64 8.30 8.73 25.66
C SER A 64 9.00 7.41 26.04
N ASP A 65 9.98 7.47 26.96
CA ASP A 65 10.60 6.25 27.51
C ASP A 65 9.61 5.39 28.32
N GLU A 66 8.58 6.00 28.91
CA GLU A 66 7.50 5.25 29.57
C GLU A 66 6.66 4.48 28.55
N ASP A 67 6.37 5.10 27.41
CA ASP A 67 5.68 4.45 26.30
C ASP A 67 6.47 3.30 25.74
N TRP A 68 7.78 3.52 25.54
CA TRP A 68 8.68 2.48 25.08
C TRP A 68 8.70 1.28 26.02
N LYS A 69 8.85 1.51 27.34
CA LYS A 69 8.82 0.44 28.35
C LYS A 69 7.51 -0.34 28.30
N TYR A 70 6.38 0.36 28.17
CA TYR A 70 5.07 -0.28 28.04
C TYR A 70 4.98 -1.14 26.77
N ILE A 71 5.39 -0.60 25.63
CA ILE A 71 5.38 -1.30 24.32
C ILE A 71 6.26 -2.55 24.39
N LEU A 72 7.49 -2.41 24.89
CA LEU A 72 8.45 -3.51 24.97
C LEU A 72 7.97 -4.61 25.93
N ASP A 73 7.47 -4.24 27.11
CA ASP A 73 6.90 -5.19 28.07
C ASP A 73 5.69 -5.94 27.47
N TYR A 74 4.79 -5.22 26.80
CA TYR A 74 3.62 -5.82 26.17
C TYR A 74 4.00 -6.81 25.06
N ILE A 75 4.88 -6.40 24.14
CA ILE A 75 5.31 -7.24 23.01
C ILE A 75 6.10 -8.46 23.52
N SER A 76 7.00 -8.29 24.51
CA SER A 76 7.83 -9.39 25.02
C SER A 76 7.01 -10.55 25.59
N LYS A 77 5.80 -10.29 26.08
CA LYS A 77 4.86 -11.30 26.60
C LYS A 77 4.11 -12.07 25.52
N LYS A 78 4.12 -11.61 24.26
CA LYS A 78 3.47 -12.28 23.14
C LYS A 78 4.30 -13.50 22.70
N PRO A 79 3.67 -14.59 22.22
CA PRO A 79 4.41 -15.70 21.63
C PRO A 79 5.22 -15.23 20.41
N THR A 80 6.28 -15.96 20.11
CA THR A 80 7.15 -15.67 18.97
C THR A 80 6.75 -16.53 17.79
N ASP A 81 6.50 -15.89 16.65
CA ASP A 81 6.37 -16.54 15.35
C ASP A 81 7.64 -16.28 14.54
N PRO A 82 8.45 -17.30 14.22
CA PRO A 82 9.68 -17.14 13.43
C PRO A 82 9.47 -16.55 12.04
N LYS A 83 8.24 -16.56 11.52
CA LYS A 83 7.90 -15.98 10.21
C LYS A 83 7.39 -14.54 10.30
N GLN A 84 7.13 -14.04 11.51
CA GLN A 84 6.61 -12.70 11.73
C GLN A 84 7.74 -11.70 11.88
N PHE A 85 7.63 -10.60 11.14
CA PHE A 85 8.39 -9.38 11.41
C PHE A 85 7.45 -8.34 12.02
N TRP A 86 7.83 -7.80 13.17
CA TRP A 86 7.11 -6.73 13.83
C TRP A 86 7.41 -5.41 13.13
N CYS A 87 6.39 -4.75 12.61
CA CYS A 87 6.57 -3.53 11.82
C CYS A 87 6.79 -2.32 12.73
N LEU A 88 7.95 -1.68 12.64
CA LEU A 88 8.25 -0.42 13.32
C LEU A 88 7.49 0.72 12.65
N GLY A 89 6.55 1.31 13.39
CA GLY A 89 5.67 2.35 12.86
C GLY A 89 4.52 1.80 12.02
N GLY A 90 3.83 2.73 11.34
CA GLY A 90 2.63 2.43 10.54
C GLY A 90 1.43 2.12 11.42
N ASN A 91 0.81 3.12 12.01
CA ASN A 91 -0.43 2.99 12.80
C ASN A 91 -1.58 3.75 12.12
N GLU A 92 -2.81 3.66 12.63
CA GLU A 92 -3.94 4.49 12.14
C GLU A 92 -3.71 6.02 12.25
N PHE A 93 -2.61 6.48 12.85
CA PHE A 93 -2.35 7.87 13.29
C PHE A 93 -1.20 8.57 12.55
N MET A 94 -0.27 7.80 12.02
CA MET A 94 1.07 8.16 11.55
C MET A 94 1.53 7.07 10.59
N GLU A 95 0.67 6.79 9.63
CA GLU A 95 1.03 5.96 8.49
C GLU A 95 2.25 6.60 7.82
N TRP A 96 3.42 5.96 7.98
CA TRP A 96 4.64 6.20 7.21
C TRP A 96 5.42 7.48 7.54
N THR A 97 5.57 7.82 8.82
CA THR A 97 6.60 8.80 9.22
C THR A 97 7.98 8.16 9.34
N ASP A 98 9.05 8.91 9.04
CA ASP A 98 10.42 8.41 9.21
C ASP A 98 10.85 8.41 10.67
N LEU A 99 10.54 7.33 11.38
CA LEU A 99 10.72 7.20 12.82
C LEU A 99 12.17 7.37 13.28
N PHE A 100 13.17 7.23 12.41
CA PHE A 100 14.58 7.44 12.78
C PHE A 100 14.94 8.92 13.01
N LEU A 101 14.01 9.84 12.74
CA LEU A 101 14.07 11.22 13.23
C LEU A 101 13.79 11.32 14.73
N HIS A 102 13.25 10.27 15.36
CA HIS A 102 13.17 10.21 16.81
C HIS A 102 14.57 10.00 17.38
N PRO A 103 15.04 10.83 18.33
CA PRO A 103 16.41 10.72 18.86
C PRO A 103 16.70 9.36 19.52
N LYS A 104 15.65 8.68 20.00
CA LYS A 104 15.74 7.36 20.64
C LYS A 104 15.44 6.18 19.71
N ALA A 105 15.04 6.38 18.46
CA ALA A 105 14.58 5.27 17.61
C ALA A 105 15.65 4.18 17.42
N MET A 106 16.90 4.55 17.14
CA MET A 106 17.99 3.57 17.02
C MET A 106 18.26 2.81 18.33
N GLU A 107 18.16 3.49 19.48
CA GLU A 107 18.31 2.88 20.81
C GLU A 107 17.19 1.88 21.08
N TRP A 108 15.95 2.23 20.76
CA TRP A 108 14.80 1.36 20.92
C TRP A 108 14.80 0.16 19.96
N VAL A 109 15.32 0.32 18.74
CA VAL A 109 15.56 -0.82 17.84
C VAL A 109 16.57 -1.79 18.45
N GLU A 110 17.66 -1.29 19.04
CA GLU A 110 18.63 -2.14 19.75
C GLU A 110 18.01 -2.82 20.98
N ASP A 111 17.27 -2.09 21.81
CA ASP A 111 16.55 -2.64 22.97
C ASP A 111 15.58 -3.75 22.54
N PHE A 112 14.81 -3.53 21.47
CA PHE A 112 13.89 -4.52 20.93
C PHE A 112 14.62 -5.82 20.57
N LEU A 113 15.73 -5.71 19.84
CA LEU A 113 16.52 -6.86 19.41
C LEU A 113 17.18 -7.57 20.59
N LYS A 114 17.61 -6.81 21.61
CA LYS A 114 18.29 -7.34 22.79
C LYS A 114 17.35 -8.04 23.77
N TYR A 115 16.18 -7.46 24.03
CA TYR A 115 15.26 -7.91 25.09
C TYR A 115 14.06 -8.71 24.58
N THR A 116 13.93 -8.85 23.26
CA THR A 116 12.97 -9.79 22.66
C THR A 116 13.70 -10.79 21.78
N ASP A 117 13.02 -11.87 21.44
CA ASP A 117 13.41 -12.89 20.47
C ASP A 117 12.76 -12.67 19.08
N LYS A 118 12.14 -11.51 18.87
CA LYS A 118 11.28 -11.21 17.71
C LYS A 118 12.05 -10.53 16.57
N SER A 119 11.60 -10.70 15.34
CA SER A 119 12.16 -9.98 14.20
C SER A 119 11.46 -8.64 13.99
N ILE A 120 12.16 -7.65 13.44
CA ILE A 120 11.68 -6.29 13.20
C ILE A 120 11.76 -5.95 11.71
N GLN A 121 10.72 -5.30 11.19
CA GLN A 121 10.70 -4.71 9.85
C GLN A 121 10.48 -3.21 9.96
N PHE A 122 11.13 -2.41 9.13
CA PHE A 122 10.89 -0.97 9.13
C PHE A 122 11.15 -0.33 7.76
N PHE A 123 10.49 0.80 7.55
CA PHE A 123 10.59 1.63 6.35
C PHE A 123 11.16 3.00 6.73
N THR A 124 12.09 3.52 5.96
CA THR A 124 12.71 4.85 6.21
C THR A 124 13.26 5.43 4.92
N VAL A 125 13.28 6.76 4.81
CA VAL A 125 13.98 7.48 3.72
C VAL A 125 15.49 7.58 3.98
N GLY A 126 16.00 6.96 5.05
CA GLY A 126 17.42 6.74 5.29
C GLY A 126 18.02 7.54 6.44
N PHE A 127 17.22 8.06 7.38
CA PHE A 127 17.73 8.81 8.55
C PHE A 127 18.47 7.95 9.60
N VAL A 128 18.70 6.68 9.30
CA VAL A 128 19.39 5.73 10.16
C VAL A 128 20.85 6.11 10.44
N HIS A 129 21.32 5.73 11.62
CA HIS A 129 22.75 5.81 11.96
C HIS A 129 23.50 4.63 11.33
N VAL A 130 24.15 4.88 10.19
CA VAL A 130 24.76 3.85 9.31
C VAL A 130 25.65 2.83 10.04
N PRO A 131 26.69 3.22 10.81
CA PRO A 131 27.54 2.24 11.49
C PRO A 131 26.75 1.35 12.46
N LYS A 132 25.74 1.92 13.13
CA LYS A 132 24.99 1.22 14.17
C LYS A 132 24.02 0.21 13.56
N ILE A 133 23.31 0.57 12.49
CA ILE A 133 22.38 -0.38 11.87
C ILE A 133 23.12 -1.58 11.25
N HIS A 134 24.28 -1.37 10.64
CA HIS A 134 25.09 -2.48 10.12
C HIS A 134 25.65 -3.37 11.24
N GLN A 135 26.07 -2.77 12.37
CA GLN A 135 26.46 -3.54 13.55
C GLN A 135 25.30 -4.41 14.06
N LEU A 136 24.10 -3.84 14.20
CA LEU A 136 22.93 -4.59 14.68
C LEU A 136 22.56 -5.75 13.76
N VAL A 137 22.65 -5.56 12.45
CA VAL A 137 22.38 -6.64 11.47
C VAL A 137 23.40 -7.77 11.57
N ALA A 138 24.67 -7.45 11.81
CA ALA A 138 25.70 -8.46 12.04
C ALA A 138 25.50 -9.20 13.38
N GLN A 139 25.05 -8.49 14.42
CA GLN A 139 24.82 -9.04 15.75
C GLN A 139 23.54 -9.90 15.84
N TYR A 140 22.51 -9.54 15.08
CA TYR A 140 21.19 -10.18 15.08
C TYR A 140 20.80 -10.66 13.67
N PRO A 141 21.53 -11.63 13.10
CA PRO A 141 21.35 -12.05 11.71
C PRO A 141 19.93 -12.57 11.46
N GLY A 142 19.30 -12.13 10.37
CA GLY A 142 17.95 -12.54 9.96
C GLY A 142 16.79 -11.92 10.75
N ARG A 143 17.07 -11.10 11.77
CA ARG A 143 16.03 -10.47 12.60
C ARG A 143 15.63 -9.06 12.16
N ILE A 144 16.33 -8.46 11.20
CA ILE A 144 16.07 -7.11 10.72
C ILE A 144 15.71 -7.17 9.23
N ASN A 145 14.53 -6.69 8.89
CA ASN A 145 14.11 -6.44 7.51
C ASN A 145 14.01 -4.92 7.29
N PHE A 146 15.05 -4.33 6.71
CA PHE A 146 15.11 -2.88 6.49
C PHE A 146 14.75 -2.57 5.03
N GLU A 147 13.62 -1.89 4.86
CA GLU A 147 13.15 -1.36 3.59
C GLU A 147 13.51 0.12 3.43
N LEU A 148 14.34 0.43 2.44
CA LEU A 148 14.80 1.80 2.18
C LEU A 148 13.94 2.49 1.12
N SER A 149 13.30 3.59 1.50
CA SER A 149 12.54 4.45 0.59
C SER A 149 13.46 5.44 -0.11
N VAL A 150 14.09 4.97 -1.19
CA VAL A 150 14.95 5.80 -2.04
C VAL A 150 14.11 6.82 -2.79
N ILE A 151 12.94 6.43 -3.30
CA ILE A 151 12.00 7.20 -4.12
C ILE A 151 12.59 7.59 -5.48
N THR A 152 13.65 8.40 -5.47
CA THR A 152 14.46 8.75 -6.65
C THR A 152 15.85 9.25 -6.22
N LEU A 153 16.86 8.99 -7.05
CA LEU A 153 18.20 9.61 -6.97
C LEU A 153 18.36 10.78 -7.95
N SER A 154 17.35 11.05 -8.78
CA SER A 154 17.35 12.13 -9.76
C SER A 154 17.15 13.52 -9.13
N GLU A 155 17.17 14.55 -9.96
CA GLU A 155 16.88 15.94 -9.59
C GLU A 155 15.49 16.14 -8.94
N TYR A 156 14.54 15.23 -9.19
CA TYR A 156 13.22 15.29 -8.55
C TYR A 156 13.26 15.03 -7.04
N ARG A 157 14.35 14.47 -6.51
CA ARG A 157 14.46 14.12 -5.09
C ARG A 157 14.21 15.31 -4.17
N GLN A 158 14.85 16.45 -4.44
CA GLN A 158 14.70 17.64 -3.59
C GLN A 158 13.29 18.21 -3.64
N ARG A 159 12.63 18.10 -4.80
CA ARG A 159 11.23 18.54 -4.96
C ARG A 159 10.27 17.61 -4.20
N LEU A 160 10.45 16.30 -4.34
CA LEU A 160 9.54 15.30 -3.78
C LEU A 160 9.76 15.08 -2.27
N MET A 161 10.99 15.24 -1.79
CA MET A 161 11.39 15.05 -0.40
C MET A 161 12.39 16.14 0.03
N PRO A 162 11.91 17.37 0.26
CA PRO A 162 12.76 18.55 0.50
C PRO A 162 13.68 18.42 1.71
N HIS A 163 13.30 17.60 2.69
CA HIS A 163 14.07 17.36 3.90
C HIS A 163 14.57 15.93 4.04
N ALA A 164 14.66 15.14 2.96
CA ALA A 164 15.23 13.80 3.03
C ALA A 164 16.77 13.81 3.17
N PRO A 165 17.39 12.69 3.61
CA PRO A 165 18.84 12.55 3.63
C PRO A 165 19.43 12.73 2.22
N SER A 166 20.66 13.27 2.20
CA SER A 166 21.41 13.44 0.95
C SER A 166 21.65 12.10 0.24
N VAL A 167 21.78 12.15 -1.09
CA VAL A 167 22.13 10.97 -1.90
C VAL A 167 23.42 10.32 -1.41
N LYS A 168 24.44 11.12 -1.04
CA LYS A 168 25.70 10.60 -0.48
C LYS A 168 25.48 9.79 0.80
N HIS A 169 24.55 10.21 1.66
CA HIS A 169 24.21 9.45 2.87
C HIS A 169 23.47 8.16 2.52
N LEU A 170 22.49 8.21 1.60
CA LEU A 170 21.80 7.03 1.11
C LEU A 170 22.75 5.97 0.54
N MET A 171 23.77 6.38 -0.22
CA MET A 171 24.74 5.43 -0.75
C MET A 171 25.49 4.68 0.35
N LYS A 172 25.80 5.34 1.48
CA LYS A 172 26.38 4.67 2.65
C LYS A 172 25.41 3.73 3.35
N VAL A 173 24.12 4.07 3.37
CA VAL A 173 23.08 3.19 3.92
C VAL A 173 22.94 1.92 3.07
N LEU A 174 22.99 2.07 1.74
CA LEU A 174 22.93 0.98 0.77
C LEU A 174 24.18 0.10 0.79
N ASP A 175 25.35 0.69 0.98
CA ASP A 175 26.67 0.05 1.05
C ASP A 175 26.86 -0.73 2.37
N GLY A 176 25.96 -1.66 2.64
CA GLY A 176 26.06 -2.54 3.78
C GLY A 176 24.96 -3.59 3.83
N PRO A 177 25.06 -4.57 4.75
CA PRO A 177 24.20 -5.74 4.77
C PRO A 177 22.78 -5.46 5.27
N ALA A 178 22.51 -4.23 5.72
CA ALA A 178 21.28 -3.94 6.42
C ALA A 178 20.08 -3.84 5.48
N VAL A 179 20.24 -3.17 4.34
CA VAL A 179 19.13 -2.90 3.42
C VAL A 179 18.68 -4.19 2.75
N SER A 180 17.46 -4.61 3.05
CA SER A 180 16.82 -5.80 2.52
C SER A 180 16.11 -5.51 1.19
N SER A 181 15.47 -4.35 1.09
CA SER A 181 14.84 -3.84 -0.13
C SER A 181 15.06 -2.34 -0.30
N ALA A 182 15.06 -1.86 -1.54
CA ALA A 182 15.08 -0.44 -1.85
C ALA A 182 13.93 -0.10 -2.81
N ASN A 183 13.07 0.85 -2.42
CA ASN A 183 11.95 1.29 -3.25
C ASN A 183 12.22 2.62 -3.96
N PHE A 184 11.92 2.68 -5.26
CA PHE A 184 12.14 3.85 -6.13
C PHE A 184 11.23 3.80 -7.35
N TYR A 185 10.97 4.94 -8.00
CA TYR A 185 9.85 5.05 -8.93
C TYR A 185 10.20 5.77 -10.24
N ALA A 186 9.42 5.48 -11.27
CA ALA A 186 9.43 6.21 -12.52
C ALA A 186 8.77 7.59 -12.33
N PHE A 187 9.44 8.63 -12.81
CA PHE A 187 8.95 10.01 -12.86
C PHE A 187 9.14 10.60 -14.27
N ASP A 188 10.24 10.25 -14.92
CA ASP A 188 10.56 10.62 -16.30
C ASP A 188 11.44 9.54 -16.95
N ALA A 189 11.83 9.75 -18.20
CA ALA A 189 12.80 8.92 -18.89
C ALA A 189 14.12 8.87 -18.10
N ASN A 190 14.61 7.65 -17.89
CA ASN A 190 15.85 7.33 -17.18
C ASN A 190 15.86 7.64 -15.69
N THR A 191 14.73 7.88 -15.01
CA THR A 191 14.75 8.08 -13.56
C THR A 191 14.84 6.74 -12.82
N MET A 192 13.93 5.82 -13.07
CA MET A 192 13.85 4.53 -12.37
C MET A 192 14.98 3.59 -12.79
N SER A 193 15.32 3.57 -14.08
CA SER A 193 16.33 2.66 -14.63
C SER A 193 17.75 3.05 -14.22
N LYS A 194 18.09 4.34 -14.20
CA LYS A 194 19.38 4.81 -13.66
C LYS A 194 19.48 4.55 -12.17
N ASP A 195 18.41 4.76 -11.42
CA ASP A 195 18.39 4.47 -9.99
C ASP A 195 18.62 2.98 -9.72
N ALA A 196 17.95 2.09 -10.46
CA ALA A 196 18.15 0.64 -10.37
C ALA A 196 19.60 0.25 -10.63
N MET A 197 20.20 0.77 -11.72
CA MET A 197 21.59 0.51 -12.08
C MET A 197 22.56 1.02 -11.01
N GLU A 198 22.32 2.20 -10.45
CA GLU A 198 23.20 2.78 -9.43
C GLU A 198 23.10 2.04 -8.09
N ILE A 199 21.89 1.72 -7.64
CA ILE A 199 21.66 0.92 -6.44
C ILE A 199 22.32 -0.46 -6.60
N SER A 200 22.14 -1.11 -7.76
CA SER A 200 22.70 -2.44 -8.04
C SER A 200 24.22 -2.47 -8.00
N LYS A 201 24.90 -1.42 -8.49
CA LYS A 201 26.38 -1.30 -8.40
C LYS A 201 26.86 -1.33 -6.95
N ILE A 202 26.10 -0.75 -6.03
CA ILE A 202 26.46 -0.62 -4.62
C ILE A 202 26.03 -1.85 -3.83
N ASN A 203 24.81 -2.32 -4.05
CA ASN A 203 24.23 -3.44 -3.34
C ASN A 203 23.49 -4.36 -4.30
N GLN A 204 24.18 -5.44 -4.69
CA GLN A 204 23.64 -6.48 -5.59
C GLN A 204 22.68 -7.45 -4.89
N LYS A 205 22.57 -7.38 -3.55
CA LYS A 205 21.82 -8.35 -2.74
C LYS A 205 20.45 -7.83 -2.30
N CYS A 206 20.25 -6.52 -2.25
CA CYS A 206 18.95 -5.97 -1.89
C CYS A 206 17.93 -6.22 -3.00
N VAL A 207 16.65 -6.34 -2.61
CA VAL A 207 15.54 -6.41 -3.57
C VAL A 207 15.30 -5.01 -4.14
N LEU A 208 15.27 -4.89 -5.47
CA LEU A 208 14.89 -3.65 -6.13
C LEU A 208 13.37 -3.63 -6.26
N TRP A 209 12.72 -2.74 -5.52
CA TRP A 209 11.26 -2.57 -5.54
C TRP A 209 10.88 -1.32 -6.33
N MET A 210 10.57 -1.50 -7.61
CA MET A 210 10.35 -0.39 -8.54
C MET A 210 8.86 -0.18 -8.84
N GLY A 211 8.49 0.87 -9.59
CA GLY A 211 7.10 1.07 -10.02
C GLY A 211 6.74 2.52 -10.28
N THR A 212 5.46 2.84 -10.06
CA THR A 212 4.93 4.20 -10.09
C THR A 212 4.24 4.53 -8.78
N LEU A 213 4.26 5.81 -8.44
CA LEU A 213 3.38 6.33 -7.40
C LEU A 213 2.00 6.63 -7.98
N THR A 214 0.94 6.36 -7.23
CA THR A 214 -0.44 6.66 -7.63
C THR A 214 -0.90 7.95 -6.94
N PRO A 215 -1.29 9.00 -7.70
CA PRO A 215 -1.87 10.18 -7.10
C PRO A 215 -3.17 9.86 -6.38
N VAL A 216 -3.31 10.36 -5.16
CA VAL A 216 -4.53 10.31 -4.35
C VAL A 216 -4.99 11.72 -4.00
N ARG A 217 -6.09 11.83 -3.26
CA ARG A 217 -6.64 13.05 -2.71
C ARG A 217 -5.60 13.86 -1.93
N GLY A 218 -5.70 15.19 -2.01
CA GLY A 218 -4.89 16.12 -1.21
C GLY A 218 -3.54 16.48 -1.82
N LEU A 219 -3.04 15.73 -2.82
CA LEU A 219 -1.79 16.07 -3.49
C LEU A 219 -1.92 17.34 -4.34
N LYS A 220 -0.88 18.17 -4.35
CA LYS A 220 -0.78 19.30 -5.27
C LYS A 220 -0.79 18.80 -6.71
N GLU A 221 -1.48 19.50 -7.60
CA GLU A 221 -1.61 19.07 -9.00
C GLU A 221 -0.26 18.92 -9.70
N GLU A 222 0.73 19.76 -9.36
CA GLU A 222 2.07 19.64 -9.93
C GLU A 222 2.76 18.32 -9.55
N THR A 223 2.55 17.84 -8.31
CA THR A 223 3.08 16.55 -7.83
C THR A 223 2.30 15.40 -8.44
N ALA A 224 0.97 15.49 -8.47
CA ALA A 224 0.11 14.50 -9.11
C ALA A 224 0.44 14.35 -10.61
N SER A 225 0.69 15.46 -11.31
CA SER A 225 1.09 15.50 -12.72
C SER A 225 2.43 14.79 -12.93
N LEU A 226 3.42 15.03 -12.08
CA LEU A 226 4.71 14.34 -12.14
C LEU A 226 4.58 12.81 -11.92
N MET A 227 3.75 12.39 -10.97
CA MET A 227 3.47 10.97 -10.75
C MET A 227 2.75 10.34 -11.97
N ARG A 228 1.79 11.06 -12.59
CA ARG A 228 1.15 10.63 -13.83
C ARG A 228 2.12 10.56 -15.01
N GLN A 229 3.09 11.47 -15.08
CA GLN A 229 4.17 11.42 -16.07
C GLN A 229 4.98 10.14 -15.90
N GLY A 230 5.36 9.81 -14.66
CA GLY A 230 6.06 8.56 -14.34
C GLY A 230 5.39 7.31 -14.93
N ARG A 231 4.06 7.24 -14.88
CA ARG A 231 3.29 6.13 -15.48
C ARG A 231 3.46 6.00 -16.99
N LYS A 232 3.62 7.11 -17.70
CA LYS A 232 3.86 7.10 -19.16
C LYS A 232 5.22 6.48 -19.49
N HIS A 233 6.21 6.63 -18.61
CA HIS A 233 7.56 6.12 -18.80
C HIS A 233 7.79 4.72 -18.19
N LEU A 234 6.88 4.23 -17.35
CA LEU A 234 7.04 2.96 -16.62
C LEU A 234 7.41 1.79 -17.53
N ALA A 235 6.77 1.65 -18.70
CA ALA A 235 7.02 0.54 -19.61
C ALA A 235 8.45 0.57 -20.19
N GLU A 236 8.90 1.74 -20.64
CA GLU A 236 10.26 1.90 -21.17
C GLU A 236 11.32 1.74 -20.07
N GLU A 237 11.09 2.32 -18.89
CA GLU A 237 11.99 2.19 -17.75
C GLU A 237 12.13 0.73 -17.30
N ALA A 238 11.02 -0.01 -17.25
CA ALA A 238 11.01 -1.43 -16.92
C ALA A 238 11.79 -2.27 -17.95
N LEU A 239 11.61 -1.99 -19.26
CA LEU A 239 12.38 -2.65 -20.32
C LEU A 239 13.89 -2.40 -20.16
N ARG A 240 14.30 -1.14 -19.93
CA ARG A 240 15.72 -0.79 -19.71
C ARG A 240 16.33 -1.58 -18.55
N ILE A 241 15.61 -1.73 -17.44
CA ILE A 241 16.09 -2.49 -16.27
C ILE A 241 16.16 -3.99 -16.55
N TYR A 242 15.15 -4.53 -17.22
CA TYR A 242 15.09 -5.94 -17.60
C TYR A 242 16.24 -6.30 -18.55
N ASP A 243 16.47 -5.48 -19.56
CA ASP A 243 17.55 -5.68 -20.54
C ASP A 243 18.95 -5.46 -19.93
N ALA A 244 19.06 -4.67 -18.86
CA ALA A 244 20.31 -4.48 -18.11
C ALA A 244 20.73 -5.71 -17.29
N ALA A 245 19.85 -6.71 -17.13
CA ALA A 245 20.14 -7.99 -16.48
C ALA A 245 20.84 -7.85 -15.11
N LEU A 246 20.36 -6.93 -14.27
CA LEU A 246 20.94 -6.68 -12.95
C LEU A 246 20.84 -7.94 -12.06
N PRO A 247 21.84 -8.21 -11.20
CA PRO A 247 21.88 -9.41 -10.36
C PRO A 247 20.84 -9.42 -9.23
N ASN A 248 20.23 -8.27 -8.93
CA ASN A 248 19.25 -8.13 -7.87
C ASN A 248 17.94 -8.90 -8.17
N LEU A 249 17.25 -9.33 -7.13
CA LEU A 249 15.83 -9.67 -7.27
C LEU A 249 15.04 -8.38 -7.58
N GLN A 250 14.21 -8.41 -8.61
CA GLN A 250 13.48 -7.24 -9.11
C GLN A 250 11.97 -7.44 -8.98
N THR A 251 11.35 -6.60 -8.16
CA THR A 251 9.90 -6.50 -8.03
C THR A 251 9.42 -5.16 -8.59
N ILE A 252 8.22 -5.15 -9.18
CA ILE A 252 7.61 -3.95 -9.73
C ILE A 252 6.17 -3.82 -9.24
N HIS A 253 5.88 -2.73 -8.54
CA HIS A 253 4.53 -2.33 -8.23
C HIS A 253 3.92 -1.66 -9.45
N THR A 254 2.81 -2.23 -9.91
CA THR A 254 2.11 -1.76 -11.11
C THR A 254 0.74 -1.24 -10.73
N GLU A 255 0.19 -0.39 -11.58
CA GLU A 255 -1.18 0.09 -11.43
C GLU A 255 -2.19 -1.09 -11.37
N ALA A 256 -3.31 -0.88 -10.68
CA ALA A 256 -4.29 -1.95 -10.43
C ALA A 256 -4.79 -2.65 -11.70
N TYR A 257 -4.92 -1.93 -12.82
CA TYR A 257 -5.34 -2.51 -14.10
C TYR A 257 -4.28 -3.45 -14.71
N ILE A 258 -2.99 -3.17 -14.51
CA ILE A 258 -1.89 -4.04 -14.95
C ILE A 258 -1.93 -5.34 -14.15
N THR A 259 -2.03 -5.24 -12.82
CA THR A 259 -2.16 -6.40 -11.93
C THR A 259 -3.39 -7.24 -12.28
N ALA A 260 -4.53 -6.60 -12.58
CA ALA A 260 -5.73 -7.29 -13.03
C ALA A 260 -5.53 -8.01 -14.36
N PHE A 261 -4.83 -7.41 -15.32
CA PHE A 261 -4.50 -8.06 -16.59
C PHE A 261 -3.59 -9.28 -16.40
N LEU A 262 -2.52 -9.15 -15.63
CA LEU A 262 -1.61 -10.26 -15.33
C LEU A 262 -2.37 -11.40 -14.63
N SER A 263 -3.34 -11.06 -13.78
CA SER A 263 -4.18 -12.02 -13.04
C SER A 263 -5.44 -12.48 -13.78
N ARG A 264 -5.65 -12.05 -15.03
CA ARG A 264 -6.95 -12.18 -15.75
C ARG A 264 -7.52 -13.60 -15.78
N LYS A 265 -6.68 -14.61 -16.04
CA LYS A 265 -7.12 -16.02 -16.09
C LYS A 265 -7.69 -16.48 -14.75
N ARG A 266 -7.05 -16.06 -13.64
CA ARG A 266 -7.47 -16.42 -12.29
C ARG A 266 -8.73 -15.66 -11.89
N ILE A 267 -8.82 -14.37 -12.22
CA ILE A 267 -10.04 -13.57 -12.05
C ILE A 267 -11.20 -14.27 -12.76
N ILE A 268 -11.07 -14.56 -14.06
CA ILE A 268 -12.10 -15.22 -14.86
C ILE A 268 -12.53 -16.55 -14.23
N SER A 269 -11.59 -17.42 -13.89
CA SER A 269 -11.88 -18.74 -13.29
C SER A 269 -12.55 -18.62 -11.91
N LEU A 270 -12.14 -17.66 -11.09
CA LEU A 270 -12.76 -17.42 -9.79
C LEU A 270 -14.20 -16.97 -9.96
N PHE A 271 -14.45 -16.00 -10.85
CA PHE A 271 -15.79 -15.48 -11.11
C PHE A 271 -16.73 -16.53 -11.71
N ASP A 272 -16.22 -17.48 -12.51
CA ASP A 272 -17.01 -18.63 -12.94
C ASP A 272 -17.47 -19.51 -11.79
N SER A 273 -16.58 -19.74 -10.82
CA SER A 273 -16.89 -20.56 -9.65
C SER A 273 -17.85 -19.91 -8.65
N LEU A 274 -18.25 -18.66 -8.91
CA LEU A 274 -19.26 -17.95 -8.13
C LEU A 274 -20.67 -18.15 -8.69
N GLU A 275 -20.81 -18.77 -9.86
CA GLU A 275 -22.10 -19.09 -10.50
C GLU A 275 -23.04 -17.87 -10.60
N LEU A 276 -22.47 -16.69 -10.84
CA LEU A 276 -23.24 -15.45 -11.02
C LEU A 276 -23.96 -15.47 -12.36
N ASP A 277 -25.25 -15.14 -12.33
CA ASP A 277 -26.14 -15.11 -13.50
C ASP A 277 -26.34 -13.68 -14.05
N LYS A 278 -26.99 -13.58 -15.22
CA LYS A 278 -27.24 -12.31 -15.93
C LYS A 278 -28.06 -11.29 -15.13
N LYS A 279 -28.76 -11.73 -14.09
CA LYS A 279 -29.56 -10.89 -13.19
C LYS A 279 -28.75 -10.39 -11.98
N ASP A 280 -27.64 -11.05 -11.68
CA ASP A 280 -26.79 -10.70 -10.56
C ASP A 280 -25.96 -9.47 -10.89
N THR A 281 -25.96 -8.51 -9.97
CA THR A 281 -25.17 -7.29 -10.06
C THR A 281 -23.94 -7.40 -9.18
N LEU A 282 -22.77 -7.33 -9.79
CA LEU A 282 -21.47 -7.46 -9.15
C LEU A 282 -20.81 -6.09 -8.99
N VAL A 283 -20.37 -5.77 -7.78
CA VAL A 283 -19.61 -4.55 -7.47
C VAL A 283 -18.12 -4.75 -7.75
N THR A 284 -17.52 -3.88 -8.56
CA THR A 284 -16.06 -3.87 -8.82
C THR A 284 -15.52 -2.48 -9.10
N GLY A 285 -14.22 -2.28 -8.85
CA GLY A 285 -13.47 -1.14 -9.37
C GLY A 285 -13.16 -1.30 -10.87
N TRP A 286 -12.58 -0.27 -11.49
CA TRP A 286 -12.36 -0.26 -12.94
C TRP A 286 -11.45 -1.41 -13.40
N SER A 287 -10.37 -1.67 -12.64
CA SER A 287 -9.38 -2.71 -12.96
C SER A 287 -10.01 -4.09 -13.24
N VAL A 288 -10.90 -4.56 -12.36
CA VAL A 288 -11.58 -5.86 -12.50
C VAL A 288 -12.75 -5.76 -13.48
N SER A 289 -13.52 -4.66 -13.45
CA SER A 289 -14.62 -4.42 -14.39
C SER A 289 -14.15 -4.57 -15.84
N LYS A 290 -13.01 -3.95 -16.17
CA LYS A 290 -12.37 -4.01 -17.49
C LYS A 290 -12.06 -5.44 -17.95
N ILE A 291 -11.58 -6.31 -17.05
CA ILE A 291 -11.34 -7.73 -17.35
C ILE A 291 -12.66 -8.46 -17.63
N LEU A 292 -13.66 -8.25 -16.79
CA LEU A 292 -14.96 -8.92 -16.96
C LEU A 292 -15.68 -8.43 -18.22
N SER A 293 -15.62 -7.14 -18.53
CA SER A 293 -16.18 -6.58 -19.77
C SER A 293 -15.48 -7.10 -21.03
N MET A 294 -14.18 -7.39 -20.97
CA MET A 294 -13.43 -7.93 -22.11
C MET A 294 -13.69 -9.43 -22.31
N TYR A 295 -13.65 -10.22 -21.24
CA TYR A 295 -13.61 -11.70 -21.33
C TYR A 295 -14.89 -12.41 -20.89
N ARG A 296 -15.84 -11.72 -20.23
CA ARG A 296 -17.07 -12.28 -19.64
C ARG A 296 -18.33 -11.51 -20.05
N LYS A 297 -18.38 -11.04 -21.30
CA LYS A 297 -19.54 -10.32 -21.83
C LYS A 297 -20.83 -11.12 -21.61
N ASN A 298 -21.87 -10.44 -21.10
CA ASN A 298 -23.22 -10.98 -20.93
C ASN A 298 -23.37 -12.15 -19.94
N LYS A 299 -22.48 -12.31 -18.95
CA LYS A 299 -22.62 -13.36 -17.91
C LYS A 299 -23.21 -12.85 -16.59
N ALA A 300 -22.75 -11.71 -16.09
CA ALA A 300 -23.33 -11.00 -14.95
C ALA A 300 -23.37 -9.49 -15.25
N ARG A 301 -24.21 -8.73 -14.53
CA ARG A 301 -24.17 -7.26 -14.60
C ARG A 301 -23.02 -6.77 -13.74
N VAL A 302 -22.19 -5.88 -14.28
CA VAL A 302 -21.09 -5.28 -13.54
C VAL A 302 -21.47 -3.86 -13.17
N LEU A 303 -21.59 -3.61 -11.86
CA LEU A 303 -21.66 -2.27 -11.30
C LEU A 303 -20.23 -1.77 -11.10
N TYR A 304 -19.76 -0.99 -12.06
CA TYR A 304 -18.49 -0.26 -11.91
C TYR A 304 -18.67 0.86 -10.88
N VAL A 305 -17.83 0.83 -9.85
CA VAL A 305 -17.79 1.83 -8.78
C VAL A 305 -16.45 2.58 -8.87
N PRO A 306 -16.47 3.92 -9.09
CA PRO A 306 -15.26 4.74 -9.01
C PRO A 306 -14.81 4.88 -7.55
N ASN A 307 -13.51 4.93 -7.30
CA ASN A 307 -12.97 5.22 -5.97
C ASN A 307 -13.02 6.72 -5.70
N ALA A 308 -14.21 7.25 -5.44
CA ALA A 308 -14.42 8.68 -5.24
C ALA A 308 -13.79 9.13 -3.92
N MET A 309 -13.84 8.29 -2.88
CA MET A 309 -13.25 8.58 -1.58
C MET A 309 -11.76 8.91 -1.71
N LEU A 310 -10.93 7.98 -2.18
CA LEU A 310 -9.49 8.24 -2.30
C LEU A 310 -9.16 9.35 -3.28
N SER A 311 -10.09 9.71 -4.17
CA SER A 311 -9.89 10.67 -5.26
C SER A 311 -8.61 10.37 -6.08
N GLY A 312 -8.40 11.06 -7.20
CA GLY A 312 -7.27 10.76 -8.07
C GLY A 312 -7.44 9.45 -8.84
N ASP A 313 -6.35 8.70 -9.01
CA ASP A 313 -6.22 7.80 -10.15
C ASP A 313 -6.30 6.30 -9.78
N SER A 314 -6.65 5.97 -8.54
CA SER A 314 -6.74 4.59 -8.06
C SER A 314 -8.01 3.88 -8.54
N ASP A 315 -7.83 2.71 -9.17
CA ASP A 315 -8.90 1.87 -9.71
C ASP A 315 -9.00 0.51 -8.99
N CYS A 316 -8.44 0.41 -7.78
CA CYS A 316 -8.35 -0.84 -7.03
C CYS A 316 -9.69 -1.20 -6.36
N THR A 317 -10.22 -2.39 -6.66
CA THR A 317 -11.45 -2.91 -6.03
C THR A 317 -11.33 -3.03 -4.51
N VAL A 318 -10.15 -3.38 -3.98
CA VAL A 318 -9.93 -3.54 -2.53
C VAL A 318 -10.09 -2.22 -1.78
N LEU A 319 -9.89 -1.10 -2.46
CA LEU A 319 -9.92 0.24 -1.86
C LEU A 319 -11.28 0.93 -2.01
N LEU A 320 -12.30 0.25 -2.54
CA LEU A 320 -13.65 0.80 -2.60
C LEU A 320 -14.26 0.92 -1.19
N THR A 321 -15.10 1.92 -1.00
CA THR A 321 -15.85 2.14 0.24
C THR A 321 -17.33 1.84 0.04
N PHE A 322 -18.05 1.59 1.12
CA PHE A 322 -19.50 1.49 1.10
C PHE A 322 -20.16 2.80 0.66
N ASP A 323 -19.53 3.95 0.92
CA ASP A 323 -20.01 5.25 0.44
C ASP A 323 -19.88 5.37 -1.09
N ASP A 324 -18.76 4.93 -1.66
CA ASP A 324 -18.58 4.88 -3.13
C ASP A 324 -19.64 4.00 -3.78
N ILE A 325 -19.91 2.83 -3.18
CA ILE A 325 -20.94 1.90 -3.66
C ILE A 325 -22.31 2.56 -3.55
N ALA A 326 -22.65 3.16 -2.41
CA ALA A 326 -23.95 3.79 -2.18
C ALA A 326 -24.26 4.87 -3.21
N ARG A 327 -23.28 5.71 -3.55
CA ARG A 327 -23.42 6.76 -4.57
C ARG A 327 -23.67 6.21 -5.98
N ARG A 328 -23.25 4.97 -6.25
CA ARG A 328 -23.37 4.35 -7.57
C ARG A 328 -24.67 3.55 -7.74
N LEU A 329 -25.32 3.17 -6.63
CA LEU A 329 -26.61 2.49 -6.68
C LEU A 329 -27.67 3.37 -7.33
N THR A 330 -28.51 2.75 -8.16
CA THR A 330 -29.63 3.42 -8.82
C THR A 330 -30.94 2.68 -8.58
N THR A 331 -31.00 1.42 -9.02
CA THR A 331 -32.23 0.61 -9.06
C THR A 331 -32.01 -0.79 -8.48
N GLU A 332 -30.76 -1.12 -8.17
CA GLU A 332 -30.34 -2.40 -7.64
C GLU A 332 -31.01 -2.68 -6.29
N LYS A 333 -31.64 -3.85 -6.16
CA LYS A 333 -32.20 -4.36 -4.88
C LYS A 333 -31.30 -5.39 -4.21
N VAL A 334 -30.47 -6.06 -5.00
CA VAL A 334 -29.50 -7.05 -4.54
C VAL A 334 -28.18 -6.80 -5.27
N ILE A 335 -27.09 -6.75 -4.53
CA ILE A 335 -25.73 -6.61 -5.08
C ILE A 335 -24.80 -7.68 -4.50
N HIS A 336 -23.78 -8.05 -5.27
CA HIS A 336 -22.72 -8.97 -4.88
C HIS A 336 -21.45 -8.19 -4.63
N VAL A 337 -20.92 -8.27 -3.41
CA VAL A 337 -19.78 -7.47 -2.98
C VAL A 337 -18.61 -8.40 -2.64
N PRO A 338 -17.45 -8.25 -3.30
CA PRO A 338 -16.20 -8.89 -2.89
C PRO A 338 -15.91 -8.71 -1.41
N LYS A 339 -15.59 -9.80 -0.70
CA LYS A 339 -15.26 -9.73 0.73
C LYS A 339 -14.07 -8.82 1.01
N CYS A 340 -13.12 -8.69 0.08
CA CYS A 340 -11.96 -7.83 0.22
C CYS A 340 -12.26 -6.34 0.46
N ILE A 341 -13.44 -5.85 0.05
CA ILE A 341 -13.90 -4.47 0.27
C ILE A 341 -14.21 -4.21 1.76
N MET A 342 -14.53 -5.26 2.51
CA MET A 342 -15.06 -5.19 3.88
C MET A 342 -14.19 -5.97 4.88
N GLN A 343 -12.88 -5.98 4.64
CA GLN A 343 -11.86 -6.60 5.48
C GLN A 343 -10.80 -5.56 5.89
N SER A 344 -11.25 -4.43 6.42
CA SER A 344 -10.32 -3.43 6.94
C SER A 344 -9.75 -3.85 8.30
N GLY A 345 -8.68 -3.17 8.73
CA GLY A 345 -8.11 -3.34 10.06
C GLY A 345 -9.06 -2.97 11.21
N ARG A 346 -10.22 -2.36 10.90
CA ARG A 346 -11.22 -1.89 11.89
C ARG A 346 -12.23 -2.96 12.28
N GLY A 347 -12.26 -4.09 11.58
CA GLY A 347 -13.11 -5.22 11.93
C GLY A 347 -13.64 -5.97 10.71
N PRO A 348 -14.24 -7.15 10.94
CA PRO A 348 -14.88 -7.90 9.88
C PRO A 348 -16.12 -7.16 9.38
N PHE A 349 -16.39 -7.24 8.07
CA PHE A 349 -17.54 -6.60 7.43
C PHE A 349 -17.53 -5.06 7.54
N THR A 350 -16.34 -4.49 7.62
CA THR A 350 -16.11 -3.04 7.71
C THR A 350 -15.19 -2.61 6.57
N ASP A 351 -15.56 -1.53 5.89
CA ASP A 351 -14.71 -0.96 4.83
C ASP A 351 -13.53 -0.17 5.41
N ILE A 352 -12.68 0.38 4.53
CA ILE A 352 -11.48 1.13 4.95
C ILE A 352 -11.79 2.46 5.67
N THR A 353 -13.00 3.01 5.54
CA THR A 353 -13.43 4.23 6.25
C THR A 353 -14.01 3.93 7.62
N GLY A 354 -14.34 2.66 7.90
CA GLY A 354 -14.93 2.24 9.16
C GLY A 354 -16.44 2.06 9.11
N VAL A 355 -17.06 2.14 7.92
CA VAL A 355 -18.48 1.89 7.75
C VAL A 355 -18.72 0.38 7.73
N THR A 356 -19.70 -0.08 8.51
CA THR A 356 -20.06 -1.50 8.55
C THR A 356 -21.07 -1.86 7.46
N LEU A 357 -21.10 -3.15 7.10
CA LEU A 357 -22.09 -3.68 6.17
C LEU A 357 -23.53 -3.41 6.65
N ASP A 358 -23.79 -3.54 7.95
CA ASP A 358 -25.12 -3.30 8.53
C ASP A 358 -25.56 -1.85 8.32
N GLN A 359 -24.70 -0.89 8.65
CA GLN A 359 -24.96 0.54 8.42
C GLN A 359 -25.25 0.84 6.94
N PHE A 360 -24.48 0.24 6.03
CA PHE A 360 -24.71 0.38 4.60
C PHE A 360 -26.07 -0.20 4.17
N THR A 361 -26.42 -1.41 4.62
CA THR A 361 -27.68 -2.07 4.25
C THR A 361 -28.90 -1.36 4.83
N GLU A 362 -28.83 -0.88 6.07
CA GLU A 362 -29.89 -0.11 6.71
C GLU A 362 -30.18 1.18 5.94
N LYS A 363 -29.13 1.90 5.55
CA LYS A 363 -29.26 3.17 4.84
C LYS A 363 -29.74 3.04 3.40
N THR A 364 -29.23 2.03 2.68
CA THR A 364 -29.52 1.87 1.24
C THR A 364 -30.74 1.00 0.97
N GLY A 365 -31.16 0.17 1.94
CA GLY A 365 -32.20 -0.84 1.76
C GLY A 365 -31.83 -1.96 0.78
N VAL A 366 -30.56 -2.01 0.33
CA VAL A 366 -30.09 -3.02 -0.62
C VAL A 366 -29.63 -4.26 0.12
N ARG A 367 -30.04 -5.44 -0.38
CA ARG A 367 -29.54 -6.71 0.13
C ARG A 367 -28.15 -7.00 -0.45
N VAL A 368 -27.18 -7.24 0.42
CA VAL A 368 -25.82 -7.59 0.01
C VAL A 368 -25.61 -9.11 0.08
N LYS A 369 -25.06 -9.69 -0.99
CA LYS A 369 -24.52 -11.03 -1.02
C LYS A 369 -22.99 -10.96 -1.03
N VAL A 370 -22.35 -11.46 0.03
CA VAL A 370 -20.89 -11.37 0.17
C VAL A 370 -20.20 -12.48 -0.61
N LEU A 371 -19.23 -12.12 -1.44
CA LEU A 371 -18.43 -13.06 -2.21
C LEU A 371 -17.20 -13.49 -1.40
N HIS A 372 -17.38 -14.48 -0.52
CA HIS A 372 -16.35 -14.90 0.44
C HIS A 372 -15.05 -15.43 -0.19
N LYS A 373 -15.09 -15.93 -1.43
CA LYS A 373 -13.90 -16.41 -2.16
C LYS A 373 -13.03 -15.27 -2.70
N VAL A 374 -13.52 -14.02 -2.70
CA VAL A 374 -12.78 -12.84 -3.17
C VAL A 374 -12.40 -12.00 -1.95
N ASP A 375 -11.40 -12.45 -1.21
CA ASP A 375 -10.93 -11.83 0.04
C ASP A 375 -9.56 -11.11 -0.13
N THR A 376 -9.13 -10.39 0.90
CA THR A 376 -7.84 -9.64 0.88
C THR A 376 -6.64 -10.56 0.71
N ARG A 377 -6.69 -11.78 1.25
CA ARG A 377 -5.65 -12.79 1.06
C ARG A 377 -5.52 -13.16 -0.41
N PHE A 378 -6.62 -13.48 -1.08
CA PHE A 378 -6.64 -13.76 -2.50
C PHE A 378 -6.08 -12.59 -3.31
N ALA A 379 -6.51 -11.35 -3.02
CA ALA A 379 -6.04 -10.16 -3.71
C ALA A 379 -4.53 -9.96 -3.55
N ASN A 380 -4.01 -10.08 -2.33
CA ASN A 380 -2.58 -9.96 -2.03
C ASN A 380 -1.77 -11.07 -2.71
N GLU A 381 -2.22 -12.32 -2.66
CA GLU A 381 -1.55 -13.43 -3.35
C GLU A 381 -1.41 -13.18 -4.85
N GLN A 382 -2.42 -12.58 -5.50
CA GLN A 382 -2.34 -12.25 -6.93
C GLN A 382 -1.37 -11.09 -7.21
N LEU A 383 -1.36 -10.07 -6.35
CA LEU A 383 -0.43 -8.95 -6.45
C LEU A 383 1.03 -9.43 -6.38
N TYR A 384 1.38 -10.18 -5.33
CA TYR A 384 2.76 -10.64 -5.14
C TYR A 384 3.20 -11.67 -6.18
N ARG A 385 2.32 -12.58 -6.59
CA ARG A 385 2.64 -13.60 -7.60
C ARG A 385 3.08 -12.99 -8.93
N ASN A 386 2.46 -11.87 -9.32
CA ASN A 386 2.70 -11.21 -10.59
C ASN A 386 3.59 -9.97 -10.46
N GLY A 387 4.11 -9.69 -9.27
CA GLY A 387 4.86 -8.48 -8.94
C GLY A 387 6.34 -8.51 -9.34
N SER A 388 6.80 -9.48 -10.15
CA SER A 388 8.19 -9.50 -10.64
C SER A 388 8.34 -8.65 -11.91
N LEU A 389 9.51 -8.04 -12.10
CA LEU A 389 9.79 -7.26 -13.32
C LEU A 389 9.63 -8.10 -14.59
N GLN A 390 10.12 -9.34 -14.55
CA GLN A 390 9.99 -10.30 -15.65
C GLN A 390 8.53 -10.49 -16.07
N ASN A 391 7.63 -10.71 -15.10
CA ASN A 391 6.22 -10.89 -15.41
C ASN A 391 5.61 -9.64 -16.05
N TYR A 392 5.96 -8.45 -15.57
CA TYR A 392 5.50 -7.22 -16.19
C TYR A 392 6.02 -7.06 -17.62
N VAL A 393 7.30 -7.30 -17.88
CA VAL A 393 7.87 -7.15 -19.23
C VAL A 393 7.34 -8.20 -20.20
N GLU A 394 7.45 -9.47 -19.85
CA GLU A 394 7.14 -10.58 -20.74
C GLU A 394 5.62 -10.79 -20.92
N ASN A 395 4.86 -10.65 -19.83
CA ASN A 395 3.43 -11.00 -19.82
C ASN A 395 2.49 -9.81 -19.91
N TYR A 396 2.97 -8.58 -19.69
CA TYR A 396 2.21 -7.35 -19.91
C TYR A 396 2.75 -6.55 -21.10
N ILE A 397 3.92 -5.92 -21.01
CA ILE A 397 4.43 -4.98 -22.03
C ILE A 397 4.49 -5.64 -23.41
N ARG A 398 5.07 -6.84 -23.50
CA ARG A 398 5.22 -7.58 -24.77
C ARG A 398 3.94 -8.33 -25.18
N ASN A 399 2.85 -8.20 -24.43
CA ASN A 399 1.62 -8.94 -24.71
C ASN A 399 0.80 -8.25 -25.81
N PRO A 400 0.44 -8.96 -26.89
CA PRO A 400 -0.29 -8.37 -28.01
C PRO A 400 -1.70 -7.88 -27.65
N LEU A 401 -2.28 -8.36 -26.54
CA LEU A 401 -3.62 -7.95 -26.10
C LEU A 401 -3.61 -6.66 -25.26
N VAL A 402 -2.45 -6.15 -24.84
CA VAL A 402 -2.37 -4.98 -23.96
C VAL A 402 -2.90 -3.73 -24.63
N GLN A 403 -2.61 -3.49 -25.91
CA GLN A 403 -3.13 -2.32 -26.61
C GLN A 403 -4.66 -2.29 -26.64
N SER A 404 -5.31 -3.42 -26.98
CA SER A 404 -6.77 -3.54 -26.97
C SER A 404 -7.34 -3.45 -25.56
N TYR A 405 -6.63 -4.00 -24.57
CA TYR A 405 -7.02 -3.87 -23.17
C TYR A 405 -6.99 -2.40 -22.76
N GLU A 406 -5.85 -1.72 -22.85
CA GLU A 406 -5.68 -0.33 -22.44
C GLU A 406 -6.67 0.61 -23.11
N ALA A 407 -7.00 0.40 -24.40
CA ALA A 407 -7.97 1.19 -25.16
C ALA A 407 -9.43 1.11 -24.66
N LEU A 408 -9.78 0.15 -23.79
CA LEU A 408 -11.13 0.10 -23.21
C LEU A 408 -11.43 1.37 -22.41
N GLN A 409 -12.52 2.04 -22.79
CA GLN A 409 -13.01 3.25 -22.14
C GLN A 409 -13.67 2.93 -20.81
N ARG A 410 -13.47 3.81 -19.81
CA ARG A 410 -14.20 3.75 -18.55
C ARG A 410 -15.70 3.97 -18.80
N PRO A 411 -16.59 3.18 -18.18
CA PRO A 411 -18.02 3.43 -18.21
C PRO A 411 -18.33 4.82 -17.66
N ALA A 412 -19.28 5.51 -18.28
CA ALA A 412 -19.78 6.81 -17.86
C ALA A 412 -20.43 6.79 -16.47
#